data_AF-A0A0J7B8P8-F1
#
_entry.id   AF-A0A0J7B8P8-F1
#
_cell.length_a   1.000
_cell.length_b   1.000
_cell.length_c   1.000
_cell.angle_alpha   90.00
_cell.angle_beta   90.00
_cell.angle_gamma   90.00
#
_symmetry.space_group_name_H-M   'P 1'
#
loop_
_entity.id
_entity.type
_entity.pdbx_description
1 polymer ?
#
loop_
_entity_poly.entity_id
_entity_poly.type
_entity_poly.pdbx_seq_one_letter_code
_entity_poly.pdbx_strand_id
1 'polypeptide(L)'
;MAQAKKAMSLDGSASDQSSIQALANKAPCPNDQESKRANGIVIEYLLQTAPEFRELTDLRQKGWSNPAGDLFFQKQRQTADNADGQTVLHFYDMMKKIGRELHLSTDAFRISGDIWRGRILDMCMAPGGFLAEALSVNSGSRALGFTLPLCKGGHKILLPRSLNFRVKYQDITMFAADMGVTDIPKEHPDAANFLPRQLDPREVFDLVICDGQVLRTHDRAAYREEREARRLTLTQLALGVEHVRHGGTIVALLHKIEAWDTVSLLYTFSKFSSVQVFKPQKFHAKRSSFYMVATNIQSQHDEAILAIRKWKTLWRLATFGTDEQYGNAVDESETGVEAVLEKFGLELVRLARDIWNTQARALAKAPFIKAQ
;
A
#
# COMPACT_ATOMS: atom_id res chain seq x y z
N MET A 1 -43.30 -24.13 -36.99
CA MET A 1 -43.91 -25.06 -36.02
C MET A 1 -42.81 -25.99 -35.54
N ALA A 2 -42.52 -26.21 -34.26
CA ALA A 2 -42.96 -25.68 -32.98
C ALA A 2 -41.86 -26.11 -31.97
N GLN A 3 -41.27 -25.19 -31.20
CA GLN A 3 -41.48 -25.02 -29.74
C GLN A 3 -41.31 -26.30 -28.88
N ALA A 4 -40.31 -26.32 -28.00
CA ALA A 4 -40.40 -26.12 -26.53
C ALA A 4 -40.31 -27.48 -25.78
N LYS A 5 -39.80 -27.70 -24.56
CA LYS A 5 -39.51 -26.93 -23.32
C LYS A 5 -38.59 -27.86 -22.45
N LYS A 6 -37.51 -27.36 -21.84
CA LYS A 6 -37.30 -27.06 -20.39
C LYS A 6 -37.35 -28.24 -19.38
N ALA A 7 -36.21 -28.50 -18.73
CA ALA A 7 -36.03 -28.82 -17.29
C ALA A 7 -34.52 -28.60 -16.97
N MET A 8 -34.06 -27.58 -16.24
CA MET A 8 -34.03 -27.44 -14.77
C MET A 8 -33.65 -28.73 -14.01
N SER A 9 -32.40 -28.83 -13.57
CA SER A 9 -32.11 -29.26 -12.20
C SER A 9 -31.01 -28.38 -11.61
N LEU A 10 -31.35 -27.75 -10.49
CA LEU A 10 -30.42 -27.24 -9.51
C LEU A 10 -29.71 -28.44 -8.87
N ASP A 11 -28.41 -28.34 -8.64
CA ASP A 11 -27.85 -28.62 -7.32
C ASP A 11 -26.48 -27.96 -7.19
N GLY A 12 -26.36 -27.18 -6.13
CA GLY A 12 -25.14 -26.50 -5.73
C GLY A 12 -24.50 -27.17 -4.53
N SER A 13 -23.47 -26.49 -4.03
CA SER A 13 -22.85 -26.62 -2.71
C SER A 13 -22.05 -27.89 -2.43
N ALA A 14 -20.72 -27.77 -2.53
CA ALA A 14 -19.79 -28.49 -1.64
C ALA A 14 -18.32 -28.00 -1.68
N SER A 15 -17.89 -27.14 -2.62
CA SER A 15 -16.44 -26.88 -2.80
C SER A 15 -15.91 -25.52 -2.30
N ASP A 16 -16.75 -24.57 -1.91
CA ASP A 16 -16.30 -23.21 -1.54
C ASP A 16 -16.33 -22.89 -0.03
N GLN A 17 -16.84 -23.82 0.80
CA GLN A 17 -16.76 -23.69 2.25
C GLN A 17 -15.49 -24.34 2.84
N SER A 18 -14.88 -25.30 2.13
CA SER A 18 -13.70 -26.02 2.65
C SER A 18 -12.44 -25.16 2.67
N SER A 19 -12.28 -24.23 1.74
CA SER A 19 -11.16 -23.30 1.64
C SER A 19 -11.22 -22.19 2.70
N ILE A 20 -12.42 -21.75 3.10
CA ILE A 20 -12.60 -20.78 4.20
C ILE A 20 -12.44 -21.47 5.57
N GLN A 21 -12.91 -22.71 5.72
CA GLN A 21 -12.71 -23.49 6.96
C GLN A 21 -11.27 -23.96 7.14
N ALA A 22 -10.52 -24.22 6.06
CA ALA A 22 -9.11 -24.61 6.11
C ALA A 22 -8.19 -23.46 6.56
N LEU A 23 -8.56 -22.21 6.30
CA LEU A 23 -7.89 -21.02 6.85
C LEU A 23 -8.25 -20.74 8.32
N ALA A 24 -9.41 -21.22 8.77
CA ALA A 24 -9.88 -21.06 10.15
C ALA A 24 -9.31 -22.09 11.14
N ASN A 25 -8.82 -23.23 10.64
CA ASN A 25 -8.30 -24.34 11.46
C ASN A 25 -6.76 -24.45 11.51
N LYS A 26 -6.03 -23.50 10.90
CA LYS A 26 -4.58 -23.40 11.09
C LYS A 26 -4.29 -22.66 12.39
N ALA A 27 -3.44 -23.23 13.24
CA ALA A 27 -2.88 -22.53 14.38
C ALA A 27 -2.27 -21.20 13.88
N PRO A 28 -2.55 -20.05 14.52
CA PRO A 28 -1.96 -18.78 14.12
C PRO A 28 -0.44 -18.91 14.06
N CYS A 29 0.19 -18.36 13.01
CA CYS A 29 1.64 -18.16 13.03
C CYS A 29 1.97 -17.32 14.29
N PRO A 30 3.06 -17.60 15.03
CA PRO A 30 3.43 -16.84 16.23
C PRO A 30 3.40 -15.31 16.02
N ASN A 31 3.88 -14.85 14.85
CA ASN A 31 3.82 -13.46 14.39
C ASN A 31 2.40 -12.85 14.39
N ASP A 32 1.37 -13.64 14.05
CA ASP A 32 -0.01 -13.17 14.09
C ASP A 32 -0.48 -12.88 15.52
N GLN A 33 0.08 -13.54 16.54
CA GLN A 33 -0.34 -13.33 17.93
C GLN A 33 0.26 -12.06 18.52
N GLU A 34 1.55 -11.81 18.27
CA GLU A 34 2.21 -10.60 18.74
C GLU A 34 1.67 -9.36 18.02
N SER A 35 1.54 -9.41 16.69
CA SER A 35 0.88 -8.33 15.95
C SER A 35 -0.55 -8.10 16.41
N LYS A 36 -1.35 -9.16 16.70
CA LYS A 36 -2.69 -9.00 17.28
C LYS A 36 -2.66 -8.34 18.66
N ARG A 37 -1.69 -8.71 19.51
CA ARG A 37 -1.52 -8.10 20.83
C ARG A 37 -1.18 -6.62 20.71
N ALA A 38 -0.20 -6.27 19.88
CA ALA A 38 0.20 -4.88 19.65
C ALA A 38 -0.96 -4.04 19.08
N ASN A 39 -1.69 -4.59 18.10
CA ASN A 39 -2.91 -3.95 17.59
C ASN A 39 -3.95 -3.74 18.71
N GLY A 40 -4.14 -4.70 19.61
CA GLY A 40 -5.04 -4.58 20.76
C GLY A 40 -4.66 -3.41 21.67
N ILE A 41 -3.38 -3.28 22.00
CA ILE A 41 -2.85 -2.19 22.85
C ILE A 41 -3.04 -0.83 22.19
N VAL A 42 -2.73 -0.70 20.90
CA VAL A 42 -2.96 0.54 20.14
C VAL A 42 -4.45 0.91 20.13
N ILE A 43 -5.32 -0.06 19.84
CA ILE A 43 -6.77 0.16 19.81
C ILE A 43 -7.28 0.63 21.17
N GLU A 44 -6.87 -0.02 22.27
CA GLU A 44 -7.26 0.37 23.62
C GLU A 44 -6.84 1.81 23.93
N TYR A 45 -5.57 2.15 23.66
CA TYR A 45 -5.05 3.50 23.83
C TYR A 45 -5.88 4.53 23.04
N LEU A 46 -6.16 4.26 21.76
CA LEU A 46 -6.90 5.17 20.89
C LEU A 46 -8.37 5.31 21.29
N LEU A 47 -9.02 4.23 21.75
CA LEU A 47 -10.40 4.29 22.26
C LEU A 47 -10.49 5.16 23.52
N GLN A 48 -9.44 5.22 24.34
CA GLN A 48 -9.41 6.08 25.53
C GLN A 48 -9.11 7.55 25.17
N THR A 49 -8.24 7.78 24.19
CA THR A 49 -7.66 9.10 23.91
C THR A 49 -8.29 9.87 22.74
N ALA A 50 -8.98 9.20 21.81
CA ALA A 50 -9.49 9.79 20.59
C ALA A 50 -11.01 9.55 20.39
N PRO A 51 -11.88 10.53 20.69
CA PRO A 51 -13.32 10.39 20.46
C PRO A 51 -13.68 10.13 18.99
N GLU A 52 -12.93 10.69 18.04
CA GLU A 52 -13.13 10.49 16.60
C GLU A 52 -12.87 9.03 16.18
N PHE A 53 -11.92 8.36 16.84
CA PHE A 53 -11.66 6.95 16.60
C PHE A 53 -12.75 6.06 17.18
N ARG A 54 -13.31 6.41 18.35
CA ARG A 54 -14.49 5.72 18.91
C ARG A 54 -15.67 5.78 17.95
N GLU A 55 -16.01 6.97 17.45
CA GLU A 55 -17.10 7.15 16.48
C GLU A 55 -16.87 6.30 15.21
N LEU A 56 -15.64 6.32 14.67
CA LEU A 56 -15.32 5.51 13.51
C LEU A 56 -15.45 4.01 13.79
N THR A 57 -15.04 3.56 14.97
CA THR A 57 -15.12 2.16 15.38
C THR A 57 -16.58 1.70 15.42
N ASP A 58 -17.47 2.50 16.00
CA ASP A 58 -18.91 2.22 16.05
C ASP A 58 -19.51 2.12 14.64
N LEU A 59 -19.14 3.05 13.74
CA LEU A 59 -19.60 3.03 12.35
C LEU A 59 -19.08 1.83 11.56
N ARG A 60 -17.81 1.43 11.78
CA ARG A 60 -17.25 0.23 11.16
C ARG A 60 -17.97 -1.01 11.66
N GLN A 61 -18.25 -1.11 12.96
CA GLN A 61 -18.99 -2.22 13.53
C GLN A 61 -20.39 -2.34 12.92
N LYS A 62 -21.14 -1.23 12.81
CA LYS A 62 -22.45 -1.20 12.12
C LYS A 62 -22.35 -1.70 10.67
N GLY A 63 -21.31 -1.28 9.95
CA GLY A 63 -21.05 -1.73 8.59
C GLY A 63 -20.73 -3.22 8.49
N TRP A 64 -19.85 -3.74 9.36
CA TRP A 64 -19.45 -5.16 9.38
C TRP A 64 -20.58 -6.09 9.82
N SER A 65 -21.45 -5.63 10.71
CA SER A 65 -22.65 -6.38 11.11
C SER A 65 -23.78 -6.33 10.07
N ASN A 66 -23.59 -5.65 8.93
CA ASN A 66 -24.56 -5.59 7.85
C ASN A 66 -24.03 -6.28 6.58
N PRO A 67 -24.60 -7.43 6.15
CA PRO A 67 -24.20 -8.13 4.92
C PRO A 67 -24.26 -7.26 3.65
N ALA A 68 -25.09 -6.20 3.64
CA ALA A 68 -25.13 -5.25 2.53
C ALA A 68 -23.81 -4.48 2.37
N GLY A 69 -23.05 -4.27 3.45
CA GLY A 69 -21.72 -3.70 3.44
C GLY A 69 -20.72 -4.61 2.72
N ASP A 70 -20.74 -5.91 3.01
CA ASP A 70 -19.89 -6.90 2.34
C ASP A 70 -20.18 -6.98 0.84
N LEU A 71 -21.47 -7.05 0.48
CA LEU A 71 -21.90 -7.06 -0.91
C LEU A 71 -21.47 -5.78 -1.64
N PHE A 72 -21.57 -4.62 -0.99
CA PHE A 72 -21.14 -3.34 -1.56
C PHE A 72 -19.65 -3.37 -1.92
N PHE A 73 -18.79 -3.81 -0.99
CA PHE A 73 -17.35 -3.85 -1.24
C PHE A 73 -16.93 -5.00 -2.16
N GLN A 74 -17.67 -6.11 -2.19
CA GLN A 74 -17.46 -7.21 -3.13
C GLN A 74 -17.71 -6.75 -4.57
N LYS A 75 -18.81 -6.03 -4.84
CA LYS A 75 -19.10 -5.46 -6.17
C LYS A 75 -18.00 -4.51 -6.64
N GLN A 76 -17.47 -3.68 -5.74
CA GLN A 76 -16.34 -2.80 -6.07
C GLN A 76 -15.08 -3.59 -6.42
N ARG A 77 -14.77 -4.66 -5.69
CA ARG A 77 -13.63 -5.53 -6.02
C ARG A 77 -13.81 -6.20 -7.38
N GLN A 78 -14.98 -6.78 -7.64
CA GLN A 78 -15.31 -7.41 -8.93
C GLN A 78 -15.17 -6.42 -10.10
N THR A 79 -15.62 -5.18 -9.93
CA THR A 79 -15.47 -4.13 -10.97
C THR A 79 -14.01 -3.79 -11.21
N ALA A 80 -13.20 -3.69 -10.14
CA ALA A 80 -11.77 -3.41 -10.26
C ALA A 80 -11.00 -4.58 -10.91
N ASP A 81 -11.35 -5.82 -10.57
CA ASP A 81 -10.70 -7.03 -11.07
C ASP A 81 -11.03 -7.32 -12.54
N ASN A 82 -12.20 -6.87 -13.02
CA ASN A 82 -12.69 -7.07 -14.39
C ASN A 82 -12.81 -5.74 -15.16
N ALA A 83 -11.91 -4.80 -14.89
CA ALA A 83 -11.97 -3.45 -15.45
C ALA A 83 -11.82 -3.45 -16.98
N ASP A 84 -12.84 -2.93 -17.67
CA ASP A 84 -12.79 -2.66 -19.11
C ASP A 84 -12.10 -1.31 -19.42
N GLY A 85 -12.03 -0.93 -20.71
CA GLY A 85 -11.37 0.31 -21.11
C GLY A 85 -11.95 1.57 -20.45
N GLN A 86 -13.28 1.63 -20.28
CA GLN A 86 -13.96 2.76 -19.63
C GLN A 86 -13.67 2.78 -18.13
N THR A 87 -13.66 1.62 -17.48
CA THR A 87 -13.35 1.49 -16.05
C THR A 87 -11.90 1.88 -15.76
N VAL A 88 -10.95 1.49 -16.62
CA VAL A 88 -9.54 1.90 -16.49
C VAL A 88 -9.39 3.41 -16.66
N LEU A 89 -10.10 4.02 -17.63
CA LEU A 89 -10.12 5.47 -17.82
C LEU A 89 -10.70 6.20 -16.58
N HIS A 90 -11.79 5.66 -16.03
CA HIS A 90 -12.38 6.17 -14.80
C HIS A 90 -11.40 6.11 -13.63
N PHE A 91 -10.68 4.99 -13.44
CA PHE A 91 -9.67 4.88 -12.39
C PHE A 91 -8.52 5.86 -12.59
N TYR A 92 -8.03 6.04 -13.82
CA TYR A 92 -7.02 7.04 -14.11
C TYR A 92 -7.46 8.45 -13.71
N ASP A 93 -8.66 8.87 -14.10
CA ASP A 93 -9.20 10.19 -13.75
C ASP A 93 -9.49 10.33 -12.25
N MET A 94 -9.94 9.26 -11.60
CA MET A 94 -10.12 9.21 -10.15
C MET A 94 -8.78 9.44 -9.44
N MET A 95 -7.73 8.71 -9.83
CA MET A 95 -6.41 8.84 -9.21
C MET A 95 -5.77 10.21 -9.46
N LYS A 96 -5.99 10.83 -10.64
CA LYS A 96 -5.61 12.24 -10.87
C LYS A 96 -6.29 13.19 -9.90
N LYS A 97 -7.61 13.04 -9.71
CA LYS A 97 -8.37 13.90 -8.78
C LYS A 97 -7.92 13.72 -7.34
N ILE A 98 -7.62 12.49 -6.92
CA ILE A 98 -7.02 12.21 -5.61
C ILE A 98 -5.65 12.87 -5.50
N GLY A 99 -4.77 12.70 -6.49
CA GLY A 99 -3.44 13.32 -6.52
C GLY A 99 -3.51 14.84 -6.40
N ARG A 100 -4.45 15.47 -7.10
CA ARG A 100 -4.68 16.93 -7.03
C ARG A 100 -5.12 17.36 -5.64
N GLU A 101 -6.07 16.65 -5.03
CA GLU A 101 -6.55 16.92 -3.67
C GLU A 101 -5.43 16.77 -2.65
N LEU A 102 -4.63 15.70 -2.79
CA LEU A 102 -3.45 15.43 -1.96
C LEU A 102 -2.44 16.58 -2.06
N HIS A 103 -2.09 16.99 -3.28
CA HIS A 103 -1.13 18.09 -3.48
C HIS A 103 -1.66 19.42 -2.94
N LEU A 104 -2.91 19.79 -3.20
CA LEU A 104 -3.48 21.04 -2.69
C LEU A 104 -3.53 21.09 -1.16
N SER A 105 -3.65 19.92 -0.49
CA SER A 105 -3.77 19.85 0.97
C SER A 105 -2.41 19.76 1.68
N THR A 106 -1.40 19.22 1.03
CA THR A 106 -0.12 18.83 1.69
C THR A 106 1.13 19.34 0.99
N ASP A 107 0.98 19.95 -0.20
CA ASP A 107 2.06 20.34 -1.10
C ASP A 107 2.95 19.16 -1.56
N ALA A 108 2.49 17.92 -1.40
CA ALA A 108 3.30 16.70 -1.56
C ALA A 108 4.05 16.53 -2.89
N PHE A 109 3.53 17.09 -3.99
CA PHE A 109 4.20 16.99 -5.29
C PHE A 109 5.18 18.12 -5.57
N ARG A 110 5.31 19.14 -4.71
CA ARG A 110 6.25 20.24 -4.97
C ARG A 110 7.69 19.75 -4.88
N ILE A 111 8.43 19.91 -5.98
CA ILE A 111 9.88 19.76 -5.98
C ILE A 111 10.51 21.14 -5.75
N SER A 112 11.30 21.26 -4.68
CA SER A 112 12.03 22.48 -4.37
C SER A 112 13.31 22.59 -5.21
N GLY A 113 13.64 23.79 -5.69
CA GLY A 113 14.85 24.06 -6.48
C GLY A 113 14.58 24.20 -7.98
N ASP A 114 15.54 23.77 -8.81
CA ASP A 114 15.42 23.85 -10.27
C ASP A 114 14.42 22.81 -10.79
N ILE A 115 13.17 23.23 -10.98
CA ILE A 115 12.07 22.41 -11.48
C ILE A 115 12.36 21.75 -12.84
N TRP A 116 13.29 22.30 -13.63
CA TRP A 116 13.71 21.73 -14.92
C TRP A 116 14.62 20.51 -14.78
N ARG A 117 15.07 20.22 -13.56
CA ARG A 117 15.92 19.08 -13.22
C ARG A 117 15.28 18.14 -12.21
N GLY A 118 14.04 18.40 -11.81
CA GLY A 118 13.32 17.56 -10.86
C GLY A 118 13.19 16.12 -11.38
N ARG A 119 13.32 15.16 -10.47
CA ARG A 119 13.26 13.73 -10.79
C ARG A 119 12.22 13.04 -9.94
N ILE A 120 11.32 12.31 -10.59
CA ILE A 120 10.21 11.60 -9.96
C ILE A 120 10.37 10.09 -10.18
N LEU A 121 10.21 9.30 -9.12
CA LEU A 121 10.11 7.85 -9.18
C LEU A 121 8.68 7.44 -8.82
N ASP A 122 8.06 6.61 -9.65
CA ASP A 122 6.77 5.97 -9.35
C ASP A 122 6.90 4.47 -9.54
N MET A 123 6.90 3.71 -8.45
CA MET A 123 7.23 2.28 -8.47
C MET A 123 6.05 1.37 -8.87
N CYS A 124 4.82 1.90 -8.89
CA CYS A 124 3.62 1.16 -9.29
C CYS A 124 2.68 2.08 -10.08
N MET A 125 3.23 2.61 -11.17
CA MET A 125 2.72 3.81 -11.82
C MET A 125 1.40 3.61 -12.56
N ALA A 126 1.18 2.46 -13.21
CA ALA A 126 0.00 2.30 -14.05
C ALA A 126 -1.30 2.34 -13.21
N PRO A 127 -2.35 3.05 -13.66
CA PRO A 127 -2.51 3.65 -15.00
C PRO A 127 -1.82 5.01 -15.24
N GLY A 128 -1.26 5.63 -14.20
CA GLY A 128 -0.45 6.86 -14.29
C GLY A 128 -1.09 8.10 -13.71
N GLY A 129 -2.17 7.99 -12.93
CA GLY A 129 -2.94 9.15 -12.47
C GLY A 129 -2.17 10.05 -11.50
N PHE A 130 -1.51 9.47 -10.50
CA PHE A 130 -0.66 10.22 -9.57
C PHE A 130 0.53 10.87 -10.29
N LEU A 131 1.24 10.10 -11.13
CA LEU A 131 2.37 10.63 -11.89
C LEU A 131 1.96 11.74 -12.87
N ALA A 132 0.78 11.64 -13.49
CA ALA A 132 0.24 12.69 -14.35
C ALA A 132 0.09 14.01 -13.60
N GLU A 133 -0.49 13.96 -12.39
CA GLU A 133 -0.65 15.15 -11.56
C GLU A 133 0.72 15.69 -11.10
N ALA A 134 1.62 14.82 -10.62
CA ALA A 134 2.95 15.22 -10.18
C ALA A 134 3.77 15.89 -11.31
N LEU A 135 3.70 15.38 -12.55
CA LEU A 135 4.33 16.00 -13.72
C LEU A 135 3.66 17.33 -14.11
N SER A 136 2.35 17.46 -13.88
CA SER A 136 1.65 18.73 -14.16
C SER A 136 2.07 19.85 -13.20
N VAL A 137 2.33 19.51 -11.92
CA VAL A 137 2.89 20.43 -10.92
C VAL A 137 4.34 20.78 -11.25
N ASN A 138 5.10 19.81 -11.78
CA ASN A 138 6.52 19.97 -12.08
C ASN A 138 6.81 19.75 -13.57
N SER A 139 6.35 20.68 -14.42
CA SER A 139 6.35 20.54 -15.88
C SER A 139 7.73 20.31 -16.53
N GLY A 140 8.82 20.72 -15.87
CA GLY A 140 10.19 20.50 -16.30
C GLY A 140 10.84 19.19 -15.81
N SER A 141 10.17 18.46 -14.92
CA SER A 141 10.73 17.26 -14.29
C SER A 141 10.76 16.05 -15.22
N ARG A 142 11.66 15.12 -14.92
CA ARG A 142 11.75 13.80 -15.56
C ARG A 142 11.25 12.72 -14.61
N ALA A 143 10.55 11.74 -15.14
CA ALA A 143 9.99 10.65 -14.37
C ALA A 143 10.48 9.27 -14.83
N LEU A 144 10.75 8.40 -13.86
CA LEU A 144 10.93 6.97 -14.05
C LEU A 144 9.74 6.24 -13.41
N GLY A 145 9.00 5.50 -14.21
CA GLY A 145 7.91 4.64 -13.75
C GLY A 145 8.28 3.16 -13.83
N PHE A 146 7.86 2.39 -12.85
CA PHE A 146 7.77 0.94 -12.93
C PHE A 146 6.30 0.50 -12.90
N THR A 147 5.98 -0.54 -13.63
CA THR A 147 4.64 -1.15 -13.60
C THR A 147 4.71 -2.63 -13.91
N LEU A 148 3.80 -3.39 -13.33
CA LEU A 148 3.64 -4.80 -13.65
C LEU A 148 3.33 -4.97 -15.16
N PRO A 149 3.95 -5.94 -15.85
CA PRO A 149 3.61 -6.26 -17.23
C PRO A 149 2.13 -6.65 -17.40
N LEU A 150 1.52 -6.28 -18.55
CA LEU A 150 0.14 -6.67 -18.87
C LEU A 150 -0.07 -8.20 -18.84
N CYS A 151 0.92 -8.95 -19.34
CA CYS A 151 0.87 -10.41 -19.37
C CYS A 151 0.92 -11.05 -17.96
N LYS A 152 1.27 -10.27 -16.93
CA LYS A 152 1.24 -10.68 -15.51
C LYS A 152 0.06 -10.05 -14.75
N GLY A 153 -0.95 -9.55 -15.46
CA GLY A 153 -2.12 -8.91 -14.87
C GLY A 153 -1.99 -7.41 -14.59
N GLY A 154 -0.91 -6.76 -15.04
CA GLY A 154 -0.74 -5.32 -14.89
C GLY A 154 -1.76 -4.48 -15.67
N HIS A 155 -1.85 -3.20 -15.35
CA HIS A 155 -2.79 -2.27 -15.98
C HIS A 155 -2.20 -1.56 -17.21
N LYS A 156 -3.07 -1.16 -18.14
CA LYS A 156 -2.69 -0.28 -19.26
C LYS A 156 -2.28 1.08 -18.72
N ILE A 157 -1.21 1.64 -19.29
CA ILE A 157 -0.76 3.01 -19.01
C ILE A 157 -1.62 3.96 -19.83
N LEU A 158 -2.22 4.94 -19.16
CA LEU A 158 -3.01 6.01 -19.79
C LEU A 158 -2.31 7.36 -19.76
N LEU A 159 -1.17 7.47 -19.05
CA LEU A 159 -0.31 8.64 -19.13
C LEU A 159 0.20 8.81 -20.58
N PRO A 160 -0.02 9.98 -21.22
CA PRO A 160 0.45 10.23 -22.58
C PRO A 160 1.97 10.09 -22.68
N ARG A 161 2.45 9.54 -23.80
CA ARG A 161 3.89 9.45 -24.06
C ARG A 161 4.50 10.85 -24.14
N SER A 162 5.62 11.04 -23.45
CA SER A 162 6.41 12.28 -23.48
C SER A 162 7.90 11.95 -23.31
N LEU A 163 8.79 12.86 -23.71
CA LEU A 163 10.24 12.70 -23.52
C LEU A 163 10.66 12.78 -22.03
N ASN A 164 9.79 13.37 -21.20
CA ASN A 164 10.03 13.57 -19.78
C ASN A 164 9.65 12.35 -18.94
N PHE A 165 9.20 11.25 -19.55
CA PHE A 165 8.75 10.07 -18.85
C PHE A 165 9.25 8.77 -19.50
N ARG A 166 9.88 7.92 -18.68
CA ARG A 166 10.29 6.56 -19.07
C ARG A 166 9.58 5.54 -18.19
N VAL A 167 9.07 4.48 -18.80
CA VAL A 167 8.46 3.35 -18.08
C VAL A 167 9.23 2.06 -18.29
N LYS A 168 9.37 1.27 -17.24
CA LYS A 168 9.84 -0.12 -17.26
C LYS A 168 8.70 -1.05 -16.84
N TYR A 169 8.39 -2.04 -17.68
CA TYR A 169 7.39 -3.07 -17.39
C TYR A 169 8.05 -4.22 -16.62
N GLN A 170 8.16 -4.07 -15.30
CA GLN A 170 8.86 -5.02 -14.44
C GLN A 170 8.14 -5.14 -13.10
N ASP A 171 8.14 -6.35 -12.55
CA ASP A 171 7.66 -6.63 -11.20
C ASP A 171 8.73 -6.20 -10.20
N ILE A 172 8.47 -5.13 -9.43
CA ILE A 172 9.46 -4.59 -8.49
C ILE A 172 9.76 -5.58 -7.37
N THR A 173 8.87 -6.52 -7.04
CA THR A 173 9.14 -7.55 -6.02
C THR A 173 10.23 -8.53 -6.45
N MET A 174 10.68 -8.46 -7.71
CA MET A 174 11.76 -9.26 -8.27
C MET A 174 13.11 -8.54 -8.31
N PHE A 175 13.24 -7.34 -7.74
CA PHE A 175 14.47 -6.52 -7.78
C PHE A 175 15.49 -7.00 -6.73
N ALA A 176 15.88 -8.28 -6.80
CA ALA A 176 16.75 -8.88 -5.80
C ALA A 176 18.08 -8.14 -5.64
N ALA A 177 18.72 -7.76 -6.75
CA ALA A 177 20.00 -7.06 -6.71
C ALA A 177 19.90 -5.65 -6.08
N ASP A 178 18.82 -4.91 -6.34
CA ASP A 178 18.56 -3.62 -5.68
C ASP A 178 18.25 -3.82 -4.19
N MET A 179 17.58 -4.92 -3.83
CA MET A 179 17.33 -5.36 -2.45
C MET A 179 18.54 -6.00 -1.76
N GLY A 180 19.71 -6.02 -2.41
CA GLY A 180 20.97 -6.48 -1.82
C GLY A 180 21.24 -7.99 -1.91
N VAL A 181 20.50 -8.72 -2.73
CA VAL A 181 20.69 -10.15 -2.98
C VAL A 181 21.18 -10.36 -4.41
N THR A 182 22.46 -10.69 -4.57
CA THR A 182 23.07 -10.95 -5.89
C THR A 182 23.29 -12.43 -6.17
N ASP A 183 23.23 -13.27 -5.13
CA ASP A 183 23.35 -14.73 -5.25
C ASP A 183 22.01 -15.36 -4.90
N ILE A 184 21.36 -15.95 -5.91
CA ILE A 184 20.02 -16.53 -5.81
C ILE A 184 20.17 -18.04 -5.81
N PRO A 185 19.60 -18.77 -4.82
CA PRO A 185 19.62 -20.23 -4.81
C PRO A 185 19.05 -20.80 -6.11
N LYS A 186 19.77 -21.73 -6.74
CA LYS A 186 19.40 -22.29 -8.06
C LYS A 186 18.10 -23.08 -8.00
N GLU A 187 17.81 -23.63 -6.84
CA GLU A 187 16.63 -24.45 -6.53
C GLU A 187 15.40 -23.58 -6.26
N HIS A 188 15.56 -22.26 -6.15
CA HIS A 188 14.44 -21.36 -5.92
C HIS A 188 13.48 -21.37 -7.13
N PRO A 189 12.16 -21.53 -6.95
CA PRO A 189 11.21 -21.65 -8.06
C PRO A 189 11.27 -20.50 -9.08
N ASP A 190 11.60 -19.30 -8.60
CA ASP A 190 11.74 -18.08 -9.39
C ASP A 190 13.21 -17.66 -9.64
N ALA A 191 14.20 -18.56 -9.51
CA ALA A 191 15.61 -18.21 -9.60
C ALA A 191 15.96 -17.39 -10.85
N ALA A 192 15.42 -17.80 -12.01
CA ALA A 192 15.61 -17.13 -13.30
C ALA A 192 14.79 -15.84 -13.49
N ASN A 193 13.81 -15.58 -12.62
CA ASN A 193 12.90 -14.44 -12.72
C ASN A 193 13.37 -13.22 -11.93
N PHE A 194 14.32 -13.38 -11.00
CA PHE A 194 14.92 -12.25 -10.30
C PHE A 194 15.76 -11.40 -11.23
N LEU A 195 15.65 -10.09 -11.05
CA LEU A 195 16.22 -9.11 -11.97
C LEU A 195 17.59 -8.62 -11.48
N PRO A 196 18.52 -8.34 -12.42
CA PRO A 196 19.73 -7.60 -12.09
C PRO A 196 19.36 -6.18 -11.66
N ARG A 197 20.34 -5.43 -11.13
CA ARG A 197 20.14 -4.08 -10.60
C ARG A 197 19.40 -3.18 -11.60
N GLN A 198 18.28 -2.58 -11.17
CA GLN A 198 17.41 -1.75 -12.00
C GLN A 198 17.57 -0.25 -11.73
N LEU A 199 18.02 0.12 -10.54
CA LEU A 199 18.30 1.49 -10.12
C LEU A 199 19.81 1.67 -9.90
N ASP A 200 20.39 2.71 -10.52
CA ASP A 200 21.80 3.05 -10.27
C ASP A 200 21.94 3.53 -8.81
N PRO A 201 22.93 3.06 -8.03
CA PRO A 201 23.13 3.52 -6.65
C PRO A 201 23.31 5.03 -6.49
N ARG A 202 23.73 5.72 -7.57
CA ARG A 202 23.90 7.19 -7.61
C ARG A 202 22.66 7.93 -8.09
N GLU A 203 21.66 7.20 -8.60
CA GLU A 203 20.41 7.79 -9.08
C GLU A 203 19.51 8.13 -7.88
N VAL A 204 19.28 9.43 -7.67
CA VAL A 204 18.36 9.94 -6.65
C VAL A 204 17.17 10.68 -7.26
N PHE A 205 16.07 10.75 -6.52
CA PHE A 205 14.79 11.34 -6.92
C PHE A 205 14.32 12.38 -5.90
N ASP A 206 13.73 13.46 -6.37
CA ASP A 206 13.22 14.53 -5.50
C ASP A 206 11.83 14.18 -4.94
N LEU A 207 11.07 13.37 -5.69
CA LEU A 207 9.78 12.83 -5.31
C LEU A 207 9.70 11.34 -5.61
N VAL A 208 9.25 10.54 -4.65
CA VAL A 208 8.97 9.11 -4.83
C VAL A 208 7.52 8.82 -4.47
N ILE A 209 6.84 8.05 -5.33
CA ILE A 209 5.46 7.63 -5.17
C ILE A 209 5.42 6.10 -4.96
N CYS A 210 4.84 5.71 -3.83
CA CYS A 210 4.68 4.34 -3.35
C CYS A 210 3.19 4.02 -3.18
N ASP A 211 2.44 3.92 -4.28
CA ASP A 211 0.99 3.63 -4.30
C ASP A 211 0.67 2.18 -4.72
N GLY A 212 1.68 1.31 -4.70
CA GLY A 212 1.56 -0.07 -5.14
C GLY A 212 0.74 -0.95 -4.23
N GLN A 213 -0.21 -1.67 -4.82
CA GLN A 213 -0.94 -2.75 -4.16
C GLN A 213 -0.87 -4.03 -4.98
N VAL A 214 -0.93 -5.17 -4.28
CA VAL A 214 -1.03 -6.47 -4.94
C VAL A 214 -2.38 -6.60 -5.63
N LEU A 215 -2.36 -7.00 -6.90
CA LEU A 215 -3.56 -7.29 -7.67
C LEU A 215 -4.08 -8.68 -7.34
N ARG A 216 -5.40 -8.80 -7.10
CA ARG A 216 -6.05 -10.09 -6.80
C ARG A 216 -5.97 -11.08 -7.95
N THR A 217 -5.85 -10.57 -9.18
CA THR A 217 -5.77 -11.34 -10.43
C THR A 217 -4.34 -11.70 -10.83
N HIS A 218 -3.32 -11.27 -10.08
CA HIS A 218 -1.93 -11.61 -10.39
C HIS A 218 -1.64 -13.06 -10.00
N ASP A 219 -1.33 -13.88 -11.00
CA ASP A 219 -0.85 -15.25 -10.83
C ASP A 219 0.53 -15.25 -10.16
N ARG A 220 0.67 -16.02 -9.09
CA ARG A 220 1.83 -15.97 -8.20
C ARG A 220 2.22 -17.38 -7.78
N ALA A 221 3.53 -17.60 -7.69
CA ALA A 221 4.06 -18.81 -7.10
C ALA A 221 3.63 -18.94 -5.62
N ALA A 222 3.32 -20.17 -5.19
CA ALA A 222 2.77 -20.47 -3.87
C ALA A 222 3.64 -19.95 -2.71
N TYR A 223 4.98 -20.01 -2.83
CA TYR A 223 5.90 -19.59 -1.76
C TYR A 223 5.76 -18.12 -1.36
N ARG A 224 5.25 -17.28 -2.25
CA ARG A 224 5.13 -15.83 -2.03
C ARG A 224 3.71 -15.34 -1.82
N GLU A 225 2.70 -16.19 -1.97
CA GLU A 225 1.31 -15.75 -2.01
C GLU A 225 0.88 -15.00 -0.74
N GLU A 226 1.17 -15.57 0.43
CA GLU A 226 0.83 -15.00 1.74
C GLU A 226 1.64 -13.74 2.07
N ARG A 227 2.85 -13.60 1.51
CA ARG A 227 3.81 -12.54 1.86
C ARG A 227 3.95 -11.47 0.79
N GLU A 228 3.29 -11.60 -0.36
CA GLU A 228 3.56 -10.72 -1.50
C GLU A 228 3.22 -9.26 -1.21
N ALA A 229 2.14 -9.00 -0.46
CA ALA A 229 1.78 -7.65 -0.06
C ALA A 229 2.88 -7.00 0.79
N ARG A 230 3.51 -7.79 1.66
CA ARG A 230 4.65 -7.33 2.45
C ARG A 230 5.89 -7.15 1.59
N ARG A 231 6.23 -8.11 0.72
CA ARG A 231 7.37 -7.97 -0.22
C ARG A 231 7.25 -6.71 -1.06
N LEU A 232 6.06 -6.42 -1.58
CA LEU A 232 5.79 -5.20 -2.35
C LEU A 232 5.98 -3.94 -1.50
N THR A 233 5.41 -3.91 -0.30
CA THR A 233 5.55 -2.76 0.62
C THR A 233 7.01 -2.52 1.00
N LEU A 234 7.73 -3.56 1.41
CA LEU A 234 9.14 -3.47 1.80
C LEU A 234 10.04 -3.02 0.63
N THR A 235 9.76 -3.47 -0.59
CA THR A 235 10.48 -3.01 -1.79
C THR A 235 10.26 -1.52 -2.00
N GLN A 236 9.01 -1.05 -1.97
CA GLN A 236 8.68 0.36 -2.15
C GLN A 236 9.31 1.24 -1.06
N LEU A 237 9.30 0.80 0.21
CA LEU A 237 9.88 1.56 1.31
C LEU A 237 11.41 1.60 1.25
N ALA A 238 12.06 0.44 1.07
CA ALA A 238 13.51 0.34 1.01
C ALA A 238 14.09 1.16 -0.14
N LEU A 239 13.62 0.91 -1.36
CA LEU A 239 14.12 1.63 -2.54
C LEU A 239 13.68 3.09 -2.53
N GLY A 240 12.49 3.39 -2.00
CA GLY A 240 12.01 4.77 -1.90
C GLY A 240 12.90 5.62 -0.99
N VAL A 241 13.23 5.15 0.21
CA VAL A 241 14.10 5.90 1.14
C VAL A 241 15.57 5.89 0.68
N GLU A 242 16.04 4.79 0.08
CA GLU A 242 17.41 4.71 -0.43
C GLU A 242 17.67 5.66 -1.60
N HIS A 243 16.68 5.84 -2.48
CA HIS A 243 16.83 6.66 -3.69
C HIS A 243 16.16 8.03 -3.60
N VAL A 244 15.55 8.41 -2.47
CA VAL A 244 15.09 9.80 -2.30
C VAL A 244 16.27 10.72 -1.97
N ARG A 245 16.34 11.86 -2.67
CA ARG A 245 17.32 12.92 -2.39
C ARG A 245 17.11 13.42 -0.96
N HIS A 246 18.21 13.80 -0.31
CA HIS A 246 18.13 14.57 0.92
C HIS A 246 17.20 15.79 0.76
N GLY A 247 16.25 15.95 1.69
CA GLY A 247 15.23 16.98 1.65
C GLY A 247 14.01 16.65 0.75
N GLY A 248 14.05 15.54 0.02
CA GLY A 248 12.99 15.11 -0.89
C GLY A 248 11.73 14.60 -0.20
N THR A 249 10.77 14.15 -1.01
CA THR A 249 9.44 13.73 -0.57
C THR A 249 9.12 12.30 -0.97
N ILE A 250 8.50 11.54 -0.06
CA ILE A 250 7.87 10.24 -0.33
C ILE A 250 6.36 10.36 -0.07
N VAL A 251 5.56 9.92 -1.04
CA VAL A 251 4.11 9.72 -0.88
C VAL A 251 3.84 8.22 -0.88
N ALA A 252 3.25 7.69 0.19
CA ALA A 252 3.01 6.25 0.34
C ALA A 252 1.54 5.95 0.70
N LEU A 253 0.95 4.98 0.02
CA LEU A 253 -0.38 4.46 0.33
C LEU A 253 -0.33 3.52 1.54
N LEU A 254 -1.07 3.85 2.59
CA LEU A 254 -1.18 3.08 3.82
C LEU A 254 -2.64 2.74 4.12
N HIS A 255 -2.87 1.81 5.04
CA HIS A 255 -4.21 1.37 5.44
C HIS A 255 -4.28 1.29 6.95
N LYS A 256 -5.45 1.63 7.51
CA LYS A 256 -5.74 1.53 8.95
C LYS A 256 -4.64 2.23 9.75
N ILE A 257 -4.79 3.54 9.95
CA ILE A 257 -3.78 4.33 10.67
C ILE A 257 -3.56 3.84 12.12
N GLU A 258 -4.55 3.14 12.67
CA GLU A 258 -4.53 2.47 13.96
C GLU A 258 -3.85 1.08 13.96
N ALA A 259 -3.50 0.52 12.80
CA ALA A 259 -2.84 -0.78 12.74
C ALA A 259 -1.38 -0.65 13.18
N TRP A 260 -0.90 -1.61 13.96
CA TRP A 260 0.43 -1.55 14.56
C TRP A 260 1.56 -1.34 13.53
N ASP A 261 1.58 -2.10 12.45
CA ASP A 261 2.54 -1.90 11.33
C ASP A 261 2.54 -0.47 10.80
N THR A 262 1.36 0.14 10.67
CA THR A 262 1.19 1.50 10.18
C THR A 262 1.67 2.52 11.21
N VAL A 263 1.36 2.33 12.49
CA VAL A 263 1.84 3.18 13.60
C VAL A 263 3.37 3.12 13.69
N SER A 264 3.93 1.91 13.68
CA SER A 264 5.38 1.68 13.72
C SER A 264 6.08 2.32 12.53
N LEU A 265 5.48 2.27 11.33
CA LEU A 265 5.99 2.93 10.14
C LEU A 265 5.96 4.46 10.25
N LEU A 266 4.84 5.05 10.67
CA LEU A 266 4.71 6.50 10.87
C LEU A 266 5.72 7.00 11.91
N TYR A 267 5.87 6.27 13.02
CA TYR A 267 6.87 6.57 14.04
C TYR A 267 8.28 6.49 13.46
N THR A 268 8.61 5.43 12.70
CA THR A 268 9.90 5.27 12.05
C THR A 268 10.23 6.46 11.15
N PHE A 269 9.31 6.86 10.26
CA PHE A 269 9.50 8.03 9.39
C PHE A 269 9.62 9.35 10.17
N SER A 270 8.92 9.49 11.31
CA SER A 270 9.00 10.71 12.14
C SER A 270 10.40 10.99 12.68
N LYS A 271 11.26 9.97 12.75
CA LYS A 271 12.64 10.11 13.25
C LYS A 271 13.60 10.74 12.25
N PHE A 272 13.27 10.73 10.95
CA PHE A 272 14.18 11.21 9.89
C PHE A 272 13.47 12.04 8.81
N SER A 273 12.21 12.42 9.03
CA SER A 273 11.41 13.21 8.09
C SER A 273 10.30 13.98 8.80
N SER A 274 9.70 14.95 8.12
CA SER A 274 8.47 15.59 8.54
C SER A 274 7.27 14.85 7.95
N VAL A 275 6.43 14.29 8.82
CA VAL A 275 5.32 13.40 8.43
C VAL A 275 3.99 14.14 8.48
N GLN A 276 3.23 14.03 7.39
CA GLN A 276 1.82 14.39 7.30
C GLN A 276 1.02 13.18 6.79
N VAL A 277 -0.29 13.19 7.03
CA VAL A 277 -1.21 12.17 6.50
C VAL A 277 -2.38 12.83 5.78
N PHE A 278 -2.88 12.16 4.76
CA PHE A 278 -3.95 12.65 3.91
C PHE A 278 -4.97 11.57 3.61
N LYS A 279 -6.26 11.88 3.78
CA LYS A 279 -7.37 11.04 3.34
C LYS A 279 -8.20 11.78 2.30
N PRO A 280 -8.39 11.22 1.09
CA PRO A 280 -9.23 11.88 0.09
C PRO A 280 -10.69 11.92 0.57
N GLN A 281 -11.34 13.07 0.38
CA GLN A 281 -12.70 13.31 0.91
C GLN A 281 -13.78 12.67 0.04
N LYS A 282 -13.54 12.54 -1.27
CA LYS A 282 -14.53 12.06 -2.24
C LYS A 282 -14.35 10.58 -2.59
N PHE A 283 -13.18 10.25 -3.13
CA PHE A 283 -12.86 8.90 -3.57
C PHE A 283 -12.16 8.13 -2.45
N HIS A 284 -12.44 6.83 -2.34
CA HIS A 284 -11.90 5.97 -1.29
C HIS A 284 -12.18 6.42 0.17
N ALA A 285 -12.96 7.48 0.39
CA ALA A 285 -13.25 8.03 1.72
C ALA A 285 -13.82 6.98 2.70
N LYS A 286 -14.60 6.00 2.23
CA LYS A 286 -15.15 4.90 3.06
C LYS A 286 -14.13 3.81 3.39
N ARG A 287 -13.07 3.67 2.59
CA ARG A 287 -12.03 2.65 2.75
C ARG A 287 -11.10 3.04 3.91
N SER A 288 -10.34 2.08 4.43
CA SER A 288 -9.29 2.34 5.42
C SER A 288 -8.02 2.96 4.82
N SER A 289 -7.94 3.09 3.49
CA SER A 289 -6.78 3.66 2.82
C SER A 289 -6.62 5.15 3.10
N PHE A 290 -5.37 5.58 3.17
CA PHE A 290 -4.93 6.96 3.28
C PHE A 290 -3.48 7.06 2.79
N TYR A 291 -2.96 8.28 2.68
CA TYR A 291 -1.60 8.53 2.21
C TYR A 291 -0.75 9.11 3.34
N MET A 292 0.45 8.59 3.52
CA MET A 292 1.53 9.28 4.23
C MET A 292 2.26 10.19 3.23
N VAL A 293 2.56 11.41 3.66
CA VAL A 293 3.41 12.36 2.96
C VAL A 293 4.59 12.65 3.88
N ALA A 294 5.75 12.06 3.58
CA ALA A 294 6.99 12.29 4.31
C ALA A 294 7.86 13.26 3.50
N THR A 295 8.15 14.42 4.09
CA THR A 295 8.92 15.51 3.46
C THR A 295 10.21 15.75 4.23
N ASN A 296 11.13 16.53 3.65
CA ASN A 296 12.41 16.85 4.27
C ASN A 296 13.17 15.59 4.71
N ILE A 297 13.16 14.55 3.86
CA ILE A 297 13.71 13.25 4.23
C ILE A 297 15.23 13.35 4.36
N GLN A 298 15.73 12.95 5.52
CA GLN A 298 17.15 12.84 5.80
C GLN A 298 17.61 11.42 5.49
N SER A 299 17.74 11.07 4.21
CA SER A 299 18.02 9.68 3.77
C SER A 299 19.36 9.10 4.26
N GLN A 300 20.28 9.95 4.72
CA GLN A 300 21.57 9.55 5.30
C GLN A 300 21.56 9.56 6.84
N HIS A 301 20.43 9.84 7.49
CA HIS A 301 20.28 9.75 8.93
C HIS A 301 20.35 8.28 9.38
N ASP A 302 20.95 8.00 10.54
CA ASP A 302 21.17 6.63 11.02
C ASP A 302 19.87 5.82 11.08
N GLU A 303 18.79 6.43 11.58
CA GLU A 303 17.46 5.79 11.62
C GLU A 303 16.92 5.44 10.22
N ALA A 304 17.20 6.25 9.19
CA ALA A 304 16.79 5.94 7.81
C ALA A 304 17.60 4.76 7.25
N ILE A 305 18.93 4.74 7.51
CA ILE A 305 19.82 3.66 7.09
C ILE A 305 19.43 2.34 7.78
N LEU A 306 19.13 2.40 9.09
CA LEU A 306 18.65 1.24 9.85
C LEU A 306 17.31 0.74 9.30
N ALA A 307 16.37 1.64 8.98
CA ALA A 307 15.10 1.27 8.38
C ALA A 307 15.27 0.57 7.02
N ILE A 308 16.11 1.11 6.13
CA ILE A 308 16.41 0.48 4.83
C ILE A 308 16.97 -0.93 5.03
N ARG A 309 17.98 -1.09 5.91
CA ARG A 309 18.59 -2.40 6.18
C ARG A 309 17.54 -3.38 6.71
N LYS A 310 16.72 -2.95 7.67
CA LYS A 310 15.61 -3.75 8.22
C LYS A 310 14.66 -4.20 7.12
N TRP A 311 14.19 -3.28 6.28
CA TRP A 311 13.24 -3.61 5.22
C TRP A 311 13.83 -4.56 4.16
N LYS A 312 15.10 -4.41 3.80
CA LYS A 312 15.81 -5.34 2.91
C LYS A 312 15.97 -6.73 3.52
N THR A 313 16.31 -6.83 4.80
CA THR A 313 16.38 -8.11 5.53
C THR A 313 15.03 -8.79 5.59
N LEU A 314 13.97 -8.08 5.98
CA LEU A 314 12.62 -8.62 6.01
C LEU A 314 12.14 -9.06 4.62
N TRP A 315 12.47 -8.31 3.57
CA TRP A 315 12.15 -8.71 2.20
C TRP A 315 12.89 -9.99 1.80
N ARG A 316 14.17 -10.10 2.15
CA ARG A 316 14.97 -11.30 1.90
C ARG A 316 14.37 -12.51 2.59
N LEU A 317 14.02 -12.40 3.88
CA LEU A 317 13.39 -13.49 4.63
C LEU A 317 12.00 -13.83 4.09
N ALA A 318 11.21 -12.82 3.71
CA ALA A 318 9.91 -13.03 3.09
C ALA A 318 10.00 -13.76 1.73
N THR A 319 11.14 -13.65 1.05
CA THR A 319 11.38 -14.22 -0.29
C THR A 319 12.06 -15.58 -0.22
N PHE A 320 13.08 -15.74 0.63
CA PHE A 320 13.99 -16.89 0.64
C PHE A 320 14.00 -17.65 1.98
N GLY A 321 13.43 -17.09 3.05
CA GLY A 321 13.44 -17.66 4.39
C GLY A 321 12.16 -18.42 4.74
N THR A 322 12.23 -19.21 5.81
CA THR A 322 11.08 -19.97 6.34
C THR A 322 10.05 -19.08 7.04
N ASP A 323 8.87 -19.63 7.37
CA ASP A 323 7.85 -18.97 8.23
C ASP A 323 8.39 -18.59 9.59
N GLU A 324 9.15 -19.49 10.20
CA GLU A 324 9.79 -19.25 11.50
C GLU A 324 10.82 -18.13 11.43
N GLN A 325 11.75 -18.18 10.45
CA GLN A 325 12.79 -17.16 10.32
C GLN A 325 12.20 -15.76 10.05
N TYR A 326 11.17 -15.71 9.20
CA TYR A 326 10.47 -14.47 8.91
C TYR A 326 9.70 -13.95 10.13
N GLY A 327 8.99 -14.83 10.85
CA GLY A 327 8.28 -14.49 12.08
C GLY A 327 9.20 -13.88 13.14
N ASN A 328 10.26 -14.60 13.50
CA ASN A 328 11.21 -14.16 14.53
C ASN A 328 11.85 -12.80 14.17
N ALA A 329 12.17 -12.57 12.90
CA ALA A 329 12.76 -11.32 12.46
C ALA A 329 11.78 -10.13 12.48
N VAL A 330 10.47 -10.39 12.37
CA VAL A 330 9.46 -9.34 12.57
C VAL A 330 9.44 -8.98 14.05
N ASP A 331 9.33 -9.97 14.94
CA ASP A 331 9.20 -9.78 16.39
C ASP A 331 10.43 -9.06 17.00
N GLU A 332 11.65 -9.52 16.70
CA GLU A 332 12.90 -8.90 17.19
C GLU A 332 13.08 -7.45 16.74
N SER A 333 12.43 -7.06 15.65
CA SER A 333 12.66 -5.78 15.00
C SER A 333 11.76 -4.65 15.51
N GLU A 334 10.76 -4.97 16.32
CA GLU A 334 9.75 -4.02 16.75
C GLU A 334 10.15 -3.36 18.07
N THR A 335 10.18 -2.03 18.07
CA THR A 335 10.19 -1.29 19.33
C THR A 335 8.88 -1.61 20.03
N GLY A 336 8.92 -2.00 21.30
CA GLY A 336 7.72 -2.36 22.07
C GLY A 336 6.61 -1.32 21.90
N VAL A 337 5.39 -1.79 21.65
CA VAL A 337 4.22 -0.95 21.34
C VAL A 337 3.97 0.11 22.40
N GLU A 338 4.15 -0.21 23.68
CA GLU A 338 4.01 0.71 24.79
C GLU A 338 5.03 1.85 24.71
N ALA A 339 6.29 1.55 24.39
CA ALA A 339 7.34 2.56 24.25
C ALA A 339 7.12 3.48 23.03
N VAL A 340 6.51 2.96 21.96
CA VAL A 340 6.10 3.78 20.82
C VAL A 340 4.93 4.69 21.19
N LEU A 341 3.91 4.16 21.88
CA LEU A 341 2.75 4.96 22.30
C LEU A 341 3.13 6.04 23.31
N GLU A 342 4.08 5.77 24.21
CA GLU A 342 4.60 6.77 25.14
C GLU A 342 5.22 7.98 24.39
N LYS A 343 6.01 7.71 23.34
CA LYS A 343 6.75 8.74 22.60
C LYS A 343 5.95 9.40 21.48
N PHE A 344 5.02 8.67 20.88
CA PHE A 344 4.37 9.04 19.62
C PHE A 344 2.83 8.98 19.69
N GLY A 345 2.23 8.47 20.78
CA GLY A 345 0.77 8.26 20.86
C GLY A 345 -0.06 9.53 20.69
N LEU A 346 0.35 10.64 21.31
CA LEU A 346 -0.35 11.92 21.15
C LEU A 346 -0.20 12.49 19.73
N GLU A 347 0.98 12.34 19.14
CA GLU A 347 1.24 12.76 17.76
C GLU A 347 0.48 11.89 16.76
N LEU A 348 0.38 10.58 17.01
CA LEU A 348 -0.47 9.66 16.25
C LEU A 348 -1.93 10.12 16.27
N VAL A 349 -2.48 10.47 17.45
CA VAL A 349 -3.85 11.00 17.56
C VAL A 349 -3.99 12.30 16.77
N ARG A 350 -3.01 13.20 16.86
CA ARG A 350 -3.01 14.46 16.11
C ARG A 350 -3.05 14.23 14.60
N LEU A 351 -2.20 13.34 14.08
CA LEU A 351 -2.15 12.98 12.67
C LEU A 351 -3.44 12.28 12.21
N ALA A 352 -3.95 11.35 13.01
CA ALA A 352 -5.02 10.45 12.59
C ALA A 352 -6.42 11.04 12.67
N ARG A 353 -6.63 12.13 13.43
CA ARG A 353 -7.93 12.77 13.62
C ARG A 353 -8.69 13.00 12.31
N ASP A 354 -8.06 13.63 11.33
CA ASP A 354 -8.72 13.96 10.06
C ASP A 354 -8.97 12.72 9.18
N ILE A 355 -8.10 11.72 9.31
CA ILE A 355 -8.27 10.41 8.65
C ILE A 355 -9.55 9.74 9.18
N TRP A 356 -9.71 9.69 10.51
CA TRP A 356 -10.88 9.08 11.12
C TRP A 356 -12.15 9.85 10.83
N ASN A 357 -12.14 11.17 11.01
CA ASN A 357 -13.30 12.04 10.74
C ASN A 357 -13.78 11.94 9.28
N THR A 358 -12.84 11.91 8.34
CA THR A 358 -13.20 11.79 6.92
C THR A 358 -13.78 10.41 6.61
N GLN A 359 -13.26 9.34 7.22
CA GLN A 359 -13.85 8.01 7.08
C GLN A 359 -15.23 7.91 7.73
N ALA A 360 -15.37 8.39 8.96
CA ALA A 360 -16.61 8.36 9.73
C ALA A 360 -17.74 9.07 8.97
N ARG A 361 -17.51 10.31 8.51
CA ARG A 361 -18.47 11.07 7.69
C ARG A 361 -18.87 10.34 6.41
N ALA A 362 -17.94 9.63 5.76
CA ALA A 362 -18.23 8.88 4.55
C ALA A 362 -19.03 7.59 4.82
N LEU A 363 -18.72 6.90 5.93
CA LEU A 363 -19.42 5.69 6.38
C LEU A 363 -20.82 6.00 6.88
N ALA A 364 -21.00 7.04 7.70
CA ALA A 364 -22.32 7.49 8.17
C ALA A 364 -23.29 7.80 7.01
N LYS A 365 -22.75 8.17 5.84
CA LYS A 365 -23.53 8.43 4.63
C LYS A 365 -23.71 7.20 3.73
N ALA A 366 -23.08 6.07 4.04
CA ALA A 366 -23.11 4.88 3.20
C ALA A 366 -24.50 4.24 3.19
N PRO A 367 -24.95 3.70 2.04
CA PRO A 367 -26.29 3.12 1.91
C PRO A 367 -26.52 1.94 2.85
N PHE A 368 -25.48 1.18 3.19
CA PHE A 368 -25.54 0.06 4.12
C PHE A 368 -25.47 0.46 5.60
N ILE A 369 -25.24 1.74 5.93
CA ILE A 369 -25.34 2.25 7.31
C ILE A 369 -26.64 3.03 7.50
N LYS A 370 -27.04 3.83 6.51
CA LYS A 370 -28.29 4.61 6.56
C LYS A 370 -29.57 3.78 6.53
N ALA A 371 -29.51 2.53 6.07
CA ALA A 371 -30.68 1.66 5.92
C ALA A 371 -31.08 0.92 7.21
N GLN A 372 -30.51 1.30 8.37
CA GLN A 372 -30.87 0.79 9.70
C GLN A 372 -31.72 1.78 10.47
#